data_AF-A0A0R3PC52-F1
#
_entry.id   AF-A0A0R3PC52-F1
#
_cell.length_a   1.000
_cell.length_b   1.000
_cell.length_c   1.000
_cell.angle_alpha   90.00
_cell.angle_beta   90.00
_cell.angle_gamma   90.00
#
_symmetry.space_group_name_H-M   'P 1'
#
loop_
_entity.id
_entity.type
_entity.pdbx_description
1 polymer ?
#
loop_
_entity_poly.entity_id
_entity_poly.type
_entity_poly.pdbx_seq_one_letter_code
_entity_poly.pdbx_strand_id
1 'polypeptide(L)'
;MIPGVMVKYYGAMAFFFTVTSLLTVGSFVNRGAFVNPLAPVEAYCYGIIGASRLLLLLAAETIGGFSAFRLARSLWWYSLSYSTAHLENFSNSTCTLNYKITFPLVVAFELAGSFLLRLILPNLPARGKSYTLSAVVAAFLSFALVYVGVPGLNPVVASSRLFGCDGIDAQWFILVYWLCPVVGWLLAAALEKSMRRKFMEKKSN
;
A
#
# COMPACT_ATOMS: atom_id res chain seq x y z
N MET A 1 -13.83 0.94 6.46
CA MET A 1 -14.67 0.19 5.51
C MET A 1 -13.84 -0.98 4.93
N ILE A 2 -14.22 -2.25 5.18
CA ILE A 2 -13.47 -3.53 4.98
C ILE A 2 -12.41 -3.90 6.06
N PRO A 3 -11.18 -3.34 6.14
CA PRO A 3 -10.16 -3.81 7.10
C PRO A 3 -10.57 -3.57 8.56
N GLY A 4 -11.26 -2.46 8.82
CA GLY A 4 -11.77 -2.15 10.16
C GLY A 4 -12.80 -3.17 10.65
N VAL A 5 -13.61 -3.72 9.74
CA VAL A 5 -14.57 -4.80 10.08
C VAL A 5 -13.80 -6.08 10.38
N MET A 6 -12.84 -6.44 9.54
CA MET A 6 -11.99 -7.63 9.76
C MET A 6 -11.24 -7.54 11.09
N VAL A 7 -10.62 -6.41 11.41
CA VAL A 7 -9.90 -6.23 12.67
C VAL A 7 -10.84 -6.24 13.87
N LYS A 8 -12.04 -5.65 13.73
CA LYS A 8 -13.04 -5.63 14.82
C LYS A 8 -13.53 -7.03 15.20
N TYR A 9 -13.76 -7.90 14.23
CA TYR A 9 -14.35 -9.24 14.48
C TYR A 9 -13.33 -10.38 14.53
N TYR A 10 -12.23 -10.29 13.77
CA TYR A 10 -11.23 -11.37 13.60
C TYR A 10 -9.81 -10.97 14.03
N GLY A 11 -9.61 -9.71 14.44
CA GLY A 11 -8.31 -9.21 14.90
C GLY A 11 -7.32 -8.88 13.79
N ALA A 12 -6.17 -8.33 14.20
CA ALA A 12 -5.11 -7.88 13.29
C ALA A 12 -4.45 -9.05 12.52
N MET A 13 -4.37 -10.23 13.13
CA MET A 13 -3.79 -11.42 12.50
C MET A 13 -4.61 -11.90 11.30
N ALA A 14 -5.94 -11.78 11.34
CA ALA A 14 -6.77 -12.11 10.20
C ALA A 14 -6.49 -11.19 9.02
N PHE A 15 -6.34 -9.89 9.26
CA PHE A 15 -5.95 -8.94 8.22
C PHE A 15 -4.56 -9.27 7.63
N PHE A 16 -3.59 -9.59 8.49
CA PHE A 16 -2.26 -10.02 8.06
C PHE A 16 -2.30 -11.24 7.13
N PHE A 17 -2.99 -12.31 7.53
CA PHE A 17 -3.07 -13.53 6.73
C PHE A 17 -3.83 -13.31 5.42
N THR A 18 -4.93 -12.57 5.44
CA THR A 18 -5.68 -12.28 4.21
C THR A 18 -4.86 -11.46 3.22
N VAL A 19 -4.18 -10.40 3.68
CA VAL A 19 -3.33 -9.57 2.80
C VAL A 19 -2.13 -10.36 2.30
N THR A 20 -1.50 -11.18 3.15
CA THR A 20 -0.37 -12.03 2.75
C THR A 20 -0.80 -13.01 1.65
N SER A 21 -1.92 -13.71 1.84
CA SER A 21 -2.45 -14.66 0.86
C SER A 21 -2.82 -13.96 -0.46
N LEU A 22 -3.49 -12.82 -0.39
CA LEU A 22 -3.88 -12.05 -1.57
C LEU A 22 -2.65 -11.58 -2.37
N LEU A 23 -1.66 -11.01 -1.69
CA LEU A 23 -0.42 -10.55 -2.35
C LEU A 23 0.40 -11.71 -2.89
N THR A 24 0.40 -12.85 -2.21
CA THR A 24 1.10 -14.06 -2.66
C THR A 24 0.47 -14.60 -3.95
N VAL A 25 -0.85 -14.77 -3.97
CA VAL A 25 -1.58 -15.21 -5.18
C VAL A 25 -1.41 -14.19 -6.30
N GLY A 26 -1.57 -12.90 -5.99
CA GLY A 26 -1.36 -11.81 -6.95
C GLY A 26 0.04 -11.82 -7.54
N SER A 27 1.06 -12.10 -6.74
CA SER A 27 2.44 -12.23 -7.20
C SER A 27 2.62 -13.44 -8.13
N PHE A 28 1.97 -14.59 -7.88
CA PHE A 28 2.00 -15.71 -8.83
C PHE A 28 1.31 -15.39 -10.15
N VAL A 29 0.15 -14.74 -10.11
CA VAL A 29 -0.63 -14.38 -11.31
C VAL A 29 0.05 -13.26 -12.10
N ASN A 30 0.69 -12.31 -11.43
CA ASN A 30 1.32 -11.13 -12.04
C ASN A 30 2.83 -11.30 -12.27
N ARG A 31 3.34 -12.54 -12.38
CA ARG A 31 4.77 -12.84 -12.64
C ARG A 31 5.74 -12.16 -11.66
N GLY A 32 5.34 -12.04 -10.39
CA GLY A 32 6.11 -11.41 -9.32
C GLY A 32 5.97 -9.88 -9.26
N ALA A 33 5.11 -9.28 -10.09
CA ALA A 33 4.88 -7.84 -10.04
C ALA A 33 4.09 -7.46 -8.79
N PHE A 34 4.70 -6.59 -7.98
CA PHE A 34 4.08 -5.99 -6.81
C PHE A 34 3.26 -4.78 -7.24
N VAL A 35 1.95 -4.83 -7.03
CA VAL A 35 0.97 -3.80 -7.44
C VAL A 35 1.07 -2.60 -6.51
N ASN A 36 2.09 -1.78 -6.71
CA ASN A 36 2.32 -0.55 -5.97
C ASN A 36 2.92 0.50 -6.91
N PRO A 37 2.31 1.70 -7.03
CA PRO A 37 2.74 2.76 -7.94
C PRO A 37 4.15 3.28 -7.64
N LEU A 38 4.68 3.04 -6.44
CA LEU A 38 6.03 3.49 -6.04
C LEU A 38 7.14 2.84 -6.87
N ALA A 39 7.00 1.56 -7.25
CA ALA A 39 8.03 0.87 -8.02
C ALA A 39 8.09 1.35 -9.50
N PRO A 40 6.96 1.53 -10.21
CA PRO A 40 6.94 2.22 -11.50
C PRO A 40 7.46 3.66 -11.45
N VAL A 41 7.11 4.43 -10.42
CA VAL A 41 7.61 5.82 -10.25
C VAL A 41 9.13 5.82 -10.11
N GLU A 42 9.69 4.94 -9.28
CA GLU A 42 11.15 4.76 -9.18
C GLU A 42 11.78 4.40 -10.53
N ALA A 43 11.19 3.44 -11.25
CA ALA A 43 11.69 3.02 -12.55
C ALA A 43 11.65 4.16 -13.58
N TYR A 44 10.67 5.06 -13.50
CA TYR A 44 10.60 6.26 -14.34
C TYR A 44 11.69 7.27 -13.95
N CYS A 45 11.86 7.55 -12.66
CA CYS A 45 12.88 8.48 -12.16
C CYS A 45 14.31 8.03 -12.51
N TYR A 46 14.57 6.72 -12.59
CA TYR A 46 15.86 6.19 -13.03
C TYR A 46 15.97 5.94 -14.54
N GLY A 47 14.97 6.33 -15.33
CA GLY A 47 14.99 6.20 -16.80
C GLY A 47 14.88 4.77 -17.32
N ILE A 48 14.41 3.83 -16.50
CA ILE A 48 14.21 2.42 -16.89
C ILE A 48 12.92 2.27 -17.73
N ILE A 49 11.89 3.06 -17.45
CA ILE A 49 10.62 3.07 -18.18
C ILE A 49 10.31 4.46 -18.74
N GLY A 50 9.65 4.52 -19.91
CA GLY A 50 9.13 5.77 -20.48
C GLY A 50 7.82 6.22 -19.83
N ALA A 51 7.46 7.50 -20.04
CA ALA A 51 6.26 8.11 -19.46
C ALA A 51 4.95 7.41 -19.86
N SER A 52 4.84 6.94 -21.10
CA SER A 52 3.67 6.20 -21.59
C SER A 52 3.42 4.91 -20.79
N ARG A 53 4.48 4.16 -20.48
CA ARG A 53 4.40 2.93 -19.70
C ARG A 53 4.06 3.21 -18.23
N LEU A 54 4.60 4.29 -17.66
CA LEU A 54 4.23 4.73 -16.31
C LEU A 54 2.73 5.05 -16.23
N LEU A 55 2.22 5.86 -17.15
CA LEU A 55 0.80 6.23 -17.19
C LEU A 55 -0.11 5.01 -17.37
N LEU A 56 0.28 4.07 -18.24
CA LEU A 56 -0.46 2.82 -18.42
C LEU A 56 -0.52 1.99 -17.13
N LEU A 57 0.60 1.86 -16.42
CA LEU A 57 0.64 1.13 -15.14
C LEU A 57 -0.21 1.82 -14.07
N LEU A 58 -0.09 3.14 -13.91
CA LEU A 58 -0.91 3.90 -12.96
C LEU A 58 -2.41 3.82 -13.30
N ALA A 59 -2.77 3.87 -14.59
CA ALA A 59 -4.15 3.70 -15.03
C ALA A 59 -4.67 2.29 -14.74
N ALA A 60 -3.88 1.24 -15.02
CA ALA A 60 -4.27 -0.13 -14.73
C ALA A 60 -4.46 -0.37 -13.22
N GLU A 61 -3.57 0.16 -12.39
CA GLU A 61 -3.66 0.06 -10.93
C GLU A 61 -4.89 0.81 -10.39
N THR A 62 -5.16 2.02 -10.87
CA THR A 62 -6.33 2.81 -10.44
C THR A 62 -7.66 2.18 -10.88
N ILE A 63 -7.74 1.67 -12.11
CA ILE A 63 -8.92 0.91 -12.59
C ILE A 63 -9.13 -0.35 -11.75
N GLY A 64 -8.05 -1.07 -11.43
CA GLY A 64 -8.09 -2.25 -10.57
C GLY A 64 -8.60 -1.91 -9.15
N GLY A 65 -8.07 -0.85 -8.55
CA GLY A 65 -8.51 -0.37 -7.23
C GLY A 65 -9.98 0.07 -7.21
N PHE A 66 -10.41 0.83 -8.22
CA PHE A 66 -11.79 1.27 -8.36
C PHE A 66 -12.75 0.09 -8.53
N SER A 67 -12.40 -0.86 -9.41
CA SER A 67 -13.20 -2.06 -9.66
C SER A 67 -13.32 -2.94 -8.41
N ALA A 68 -12.22 -3.10 -7.65
CA ALA A 68 -12.21 -3.87 -6.41
C ALA A 68 -13.17 -3.29 -5.36
N PHE A 69 -13.21 -1.97 -5.20
CA PHE A 69 -14.15 -1.32 -4.28
C PHE A 69 -15.62 -1.58 -4.68
N ARG A 70 -15.93 -1.47 -5.98
CA ARG A 70 -17.29 -1.75 -6.50
C ARG A 70 -17.69 -3.20 -6.28
N LEU A 71 -16.79 -4.16 -6.58
CA LEU A 71 -17.04 -5.57 -6.35
C LEU A 71 -17.25 -5.88 -4.87
N ALA A 72 -16.45 -5.30 -3.97
CA ALA A 72 -16.63 -5.47 -2.54
C ALA A 72 -18.00 -4.96 -2.05
N ARG A 73 -18.45 -3.82 -2.58
CA ARG A 73 -19.79 -3.28 -2.27
C ARG A 73 -20.91 -4.18 -2.80
N SER A 74 -20.75 -4.77 -3.99
CA SER A 74 -21.70 -5.77 -4.51
C SER A 74 -21.73 -7.03 -3.66
N LEU A 75 -20.59 -7.51 -3.14
CA LEU A 75 -20.55 -8.66 -2.23
C LEU A 75 -21.28 -8.37 -0.91
N TRP A 76 -21.19 -7.15 -0.39
CA TRP A 76 -21.98 -6.74 0.78
C TRP A 76 -23.48 -6.75 0.51
N TRP A 77 -23.91 -6.32 -0.67
CA TRP A 77 -25.31 -6.42 -1.07
C TRP A 77 -25.84 -7.86 -1.04
N TYR A 78 -25.08 -8.81 -1.58
CA TYR A 78 -25.48 -10.22 -1.55
C TYR A 78 -25.44 -10.84 -0.16
N SER A 79 -24.69 -10.24 0.77
CA SER A 79 -24.49 -10.78 2.11
C SER A 79 -25.15 -9.96 3.22
N LEU A 80 -26.12 -9.10 2.87
CA LEU A 80 -26.89 -8.29 3.81
C LEU A 80 -27.62 -9.12 4.85
N SER A 81 -28.16 -10.28 4.46
CA SER A 81 -28.92 -11.16 5.34
C SER A 81 -28.06 -11.91 6.36
N TYR A 82 -26.73 -11.98 6.16
CA TYR A 82 -25.84 -12.78 7.01
C TYR A 82 -25.15 -11.96 8.11
N SER A 83 -25.07 -10.62 7.99
CA SER A 83 -24.39 -9.79 8.99
C SER A 83 -24.91 -8.36 9.02
N THR A 84 -25.23 -7.87 10.21
CA THR A 84 -25.57 -6.46 10.45
C THR A 84 -24.43 -5.53 10.07
N ALA A 85 -23.18 -5.96 10.18
CA ALA A 85 -22.02 -5.17 9.75
C ALA A 85 -21.97 -4.97 8.22
N HIS A 86 -22.47 -5.93 7.44
CA HIS A 86 -22.57 -5.77 5.98
C HIS A 86 -23.68 -4.81 5.60
N LEU A 87 -24.81 -4.86 6.33
CA LEU A 87 -25.90 -3.89 6.18
C LEU A 87 -25.43 -2.46 6.48
N GLU A 88 -24.76 -2.25 7.61
CA GLU A 88 -24.22 -0.94 8.00
C GLU A 88 -23.18 -0.39 7.01
N ASN A 89 -22.26 -1.23 6.51
CA ASN A 89 -21.26 -0.79 5.53
C ASN A 89 -21.84 -0.60 4.13
N PHE A 90 -22.96 -1.25 3.80
CA PHE A 90 -23.64 -1.00 2.53
C PHE A 90 -24.48 0.29 2.58
N SER A 91 -25.23 0.49 3.67
CA SER A 91 -26.12 1.64 3.86
C SER A 91 -25.37 2.94 4.14
N ASN A 92 -24.30 2.90 4.94
CA ASN A 92 -23.45 4.06 5.17
C ASN A 92 -22.48 4.24 4.00
N SER A 93 -22.81 5.14 3.07
CA SER A 93 -21.90 5.59 2.01
C SER A 93 -20.85 6.59 2.51
N THR A 94 -21.07 7.19 3.67
CA THR A 94 -20.16 8.16 4.29
C THR A 94 -18.98 7.42 4.92
N CYS A 95 -17.81 7.65 4.36
CA CYS A 95 -16.55 7.15 4.89
C CYS A 95 -15.89 8.24 5.72
N THR A 96 -15.51 7.93 6.97
CA THR A 96 -14.74 8.83 7.83
C THR A 96 -13.34 8.28 8.06
N LEU A 97 -12.33 9.10 7.82
CA LEU A 97 -10.93 8.79 8.05
C LEU A 97 -10.59 9.14 9.50
N ASN A 98 -10.40 8.10 10.33
CA ASN A 98 -10.07 8.25 11.74
C ASN A 98 -8.63 7.81 12.00
N TYR A 99 -7.76 8.78 12.31
CA TYR A 99 -6.40 8.54 12.77
C TYR A 99 -6.40 8.16 14.26
N LYS A 100 -5.59 7.15 14.63
CA LYS A 100 -5.36 6.80 16.05
C LYS A 100 -4.24 7.60 16.69
N ILE A 101 -3.40 8.22 15.86
CA ILE A 101 -2.25 9.02 16.27
C ILE A 101 -2.37 10.44 15.70
N THR A 102 -1.52 11.33 16.18
CA THR A 102 -1.47 12.71 15.70
C THR A 102 -1.04 12.78 14.23
N PHE A 103 -1.62 13.73 13.50
CA PHE A 103 -1.40 13.89 12.06
C PHE A 103 0.09 13.98 11.64
N PRO A 104 0.99 14.71 12.34
CA PRO A 104 2.41 14.73 11.99
C PRO A 104 3.09 13.36 12.07
N LEU A 105 2.67 12.50 13.01
CA LEU A 105 3.20 11.14 13.11
C LEU A 105 2.71 10.24 11.97
N VAL A 106 1.52 10.48 11.43
CA VAL A 106 1.02 9.79 10.22
C VAL A 106 1.94 10.12 9.05
N VAL A 107 2.25 11.40 8.85
CA VAL A 107 3.16 11.85 7.78
C VAL A 107 4.55 11.21 7.92
N ALA A 108 5.09 11.23 9.15
CA ALA A 108 6.37 10.60 9.45
C ALA A 108 6.32 9.09 9.18
N PHE A 109 5.22 8.41 9.51
CA PHE A 109 5.04 6.99 9.27
C PHE A 109 4.96 6.65 7.78
N GLU A 110 4.24 7.41 6.97
CA GLU A 110 4.17 7.16 5.52
C GLU A 110 5.53 7.36 4.83
N LEU A 111 6.29 8.37 5.26
CA LEU A 111 7.64 8.62 4.74
C LEU A 111 8.64 7.55 5.22
N ALA A 112 8.72 7.30 6.53
CA ALA A 112 9.66 6.33 7.10
C ALA A 112 9.28 4.89 6.72
N GLY A 113 7.99 4.58 6.70
CA GLY A 113 7.48 3.26 6.34
C GLY A 113 7.76 2.92 4.88
N SER A 114 7.53 3.85 3.94
CA SER A 114 7.87 3.66 2.53
C SER A 114 9.38 3.54 2.31
N PHE A 115 10.18 4.34 3.02
CA PHE A 115 11.65 4.26 3.01
C PHE A 115 12.14 2.88 3.49
N LEU A 116 11.67 2.41 4.65
CA LEU A 116 12.04 1.11 5.21
C LEU A 116 11.58 -0.04 4.30
N LEU A 117 10.36 0.04 3.77
CA LEU A 117 9.84 -0.98 2.86
C LEU A 117 10.74 -1.11 1.63
N ARG A 118 11.14 0.01 1.02
CA ARG A 118 12.07 0.00 -0.13
C ARG A 118 13.47 -0.51 0.21
N LEU A 119 13.96 -0.31 1.43
CA LEU A 119 15.25 -0.89 1.86
C LEU A 119 15.17 -2.40 2.08
N ILE A 120 14.06 -2.91 2.63
CA ILE A 120 13.92 -4.32 2.97
C ILE A 120 13.67 -5.16 1.72
N LEU A 121 12.75 -4.74 0.84
CA LEU A 121 12.27 -5.55 -0.28
C LEU A 121 13.35 -6.09 -1.24
N PRO A 122 14.39 -5.33 -1.65
CA PRO A 122 15.46 -5.83 -2.50
C PRO A 122 16.39 -6.81 -1.79
N ASN A 123 16.52 -6.69 -0.46
CA ASN A 123 17.41 -7.50 0.37
C ASN A 123 16.77 -8.82 0.82
N LEU A 124 15.53 -9.09 0.42
CA LEU A 124 14.86 -10.35 0.73
C LEU A 124 15.48 -11.52 -0.05
N PRO A 125 15.54 -12.73 0.56
CA PRO A 125 16.10 -13.90 -0.07
C PRO A 125 15.39 -14.25 -1.38
N ALA A 126 16.16 -14.60 -2.41
CA ALA A 126 15.61 -14.95 -3.73
C ALA A 126 14.72 -16.21 -3.67
N ARG A 127 15.05 -17.16 -2.78
CA ARG A 127 14.27 -18.37 -2.55
C ARG A 127 13.00 -18.02 -1.77
N GLY A 128 11.84 -18.14 -2.42
CA GLY A 128 10.55 -17.80 -1.80
C GLY A 128 10.23 -16.31 -1.77
N LYS A 129 10.93 -15.48 -2.56
CA LYS A 129 10.78 -14.02 -2.61
C LYS A 129 9.31 -13.54 -2.66
N SER A 130 8.46 -14.24 -3.41
CA SER A 130 7.02 -13.94 -3.53
C SER A 130 6.29 -13.96 -2.17
N TYR A 131 6.50 -15.02 -1.38
CA TYR A 131 5.84 -15.19 -0.08
C TYR A 131 6.41 -14.22 0.96
N THR A 132 7.74 -14.09 1.02
CA THR A 132 8.40 -13.21 1.99
C THR A 132 8.07 -11.74 1.73
N LEU A 133 8.04 -11.32 0.45
CA LEU A 133 7.62 -9.97 0.07
C LEU A 133 6.19 -9.69 0.51
N SER A 134 5.28 -10.62 0.22
CA SER A 134 3.87 -10.51 0.59
C SER A 134 3.69 -10.41 2.10
N ALA A 135 4.41 -11.23 2.87
CA ALA A 135 4.37 -11.21 4.33
C ALA A 135 4.92 -9.91 4.92
N VAL A 136 6.04 -9.39 4.40
CA VAL A 136 6.62 -8.13 4.88
C VAL A 136 5.67 -6.96 4.63
N VAL A 137 5.13 -6.84 3.41
CA VAL A 137 4.16 -5.79 3.08
C VAL A 137 2.92 -5.92 3.95
N ALA A 138 2.38 -7.13 4.11
CA ALA A 138 1.23 -7.38 4.97
C ALA A 138 1.50 -7.01 6.43
N ALA A 139 2.71 -7.26 6.96
CA ALA A 139 3.09 -6.89 8.31
C ALA A 139 3.06 -5.36 8.49
N PHE A 140 3.66 -4.61 7.56
CA PHE A 140 3.65 -3.15 7.58
C PHE A 140 2.24 -2.58 7.48
N LEU A 141 1.39 -3.11 6.59
CA LEU A 141 0.00 -2.67 6.46
C LEU A 141 -0.84 -3.03 7.70
N SER A 142 -0.60 -4.18 8.31
CA SER A 142 -1.27 -4.61 9.54
C SER A 142 -0.87 -3.73 10.71
N PHE A 143 0.42 -3.42 10.83
CA PHE A 143 0.94 -2.48 11.81
C PHE A 143 0.31 -1.09 11.63
N ALA A 144 0.28 -0.57 10.40
CA ALA A 144 -0.36 0.71 10.08
C ALA A 144 -1.83 0.72 10.48
N LEU A 145 -2.57 -0.35 10.17
CA LEU A 145 -3.99 -0.46 10.51
C LEU A 145 -4.23 -0.50 12.04
N VAL A 146 -3.37 -1.17 12.79
CA VAL A 146 -3.53 -1.30 14.25
C VAL A 146 -3.13 -0.03 14.99
N TYR A 147 -1.98 0.56 14.65
CA TYR A 147 -1.39 1.66 15.41
C TYR A 147 -1.67 3.04 14.81
N VAL A 148 -1.62 3.19 13.48
CA VAL A 148 -1.91 4.46 12.80
C VAL A 148 -3.42 4.62 12.57
N GLY A 149 -4.11 3.50 12.37
CA GLY A 149 -5.54 3.42 12.04
C GLY A 149 -5.81 3.31 10.54
N VAL A 150 -4.82 3.62 9.70
CA VAL A 150 -4.97 3.69 8.24
C VAL A 150 -3.77 3.07 7.53
N PRO A 151 -3.98 2.09 6.64
CA PRO A 151 -2.90 1.49 5.85
C PRO A 151 -2.63 2.28 4.56
N GLY A 152 -1.76 3.29 4.63
CA GLY A 152 -1.51 4.23 3.53
C GLY A 152 -0.29 3.98 2.64
N LEU A 153 0.56 2.98 2.97
CA LEU A 153 1.86 2.72 2.31
C LEU A 153 1.80 2.36 0.81
N ASN A 154 0.61 2.33 0.21
CA ASN A 154 0.38 2.15 -1.21
C ASN A 154 -0.60 3.25 -1.69
N PRO A 155 -0.14 4.25 -2.46
CA PRO A 155 -0.96 5.39 -2.88
C PRO A 155 -2.24 5.02 -3.62
N VAL A 156 -2.23 3.98 -4.48
CA VAL A 156 -3.42 3.54 -5.22
C VAL A 156 -4.41 2.85 -4.29
N VAL A 157 -3.93 2.00 -3.38
CA VAL A 157 -4.78 1.32 -2.39
C VAL A 157 -5.36 2.34 -1.40
N ALA A 158 -4.58 3.33 -0.98
CA ALA A 158 -5.07 4.44 -0.16
C ALA A 158 -6.16 5.22 -0.92
N SER A 159 -5.89 5.62 -2.17
CA SER A 159 -6.83 6.42 -2.97
C SER A 159 -8.15 5.68 -3.23
N SER A 160 -8.09 4.40 -3.59
CA SER A 160 -9.30 3.60 -3.86
C SER A 160 -10.20 3.38 -2.63
N ARG A 161 -9.68 3.57 -1.42
CA ARG A 161 -10.41 3.28 -0.17
C ARG A 161 -10.76 4.52 0.64
N LEU A 162 -9.96 5.57 0.52
CA LEU A 162 -9.96 6.70 1.44
C LEU A 162 -10.18 8.05 0.72
N PHE A 163 -10.05 8.09 -0.60
CA PHE A 163 -10.24 9.33 -1.35
C PHE A 163 -11.71 9.74 -1.32
N GLY A 164 -11.98 10.97 -0.87
CA GLY A 164 -13.33 11.49 -0.69
C GLY A 164 -13.99 11.12 0.64
N CYS A 165 -13.24 10.54 1.58
CA CYS A 165 -13.69 10.34 2.96
C CYS A 165 -13.55 11.62 3.79
N ASP A 166 -14.49 11.86 4.69
CA ASP A 166 -14.44 12.98 5.63
C ASP A 166 -13.29 12.79 6.64
N GLY A 167 -12.58 13.86 6.96
CA GLY A 167 -11.48 13.86 7.95
C GLY A 167 -10.13 14.33 7.41
N ILE A 168 -9.99 14.48 6.08
CA ILE A 168 -8.82 15.11 5.46
C ILE A 168 -9.22 15.78 4.13
N ASP A 169 -8.69 16.98 3.87
CA ASP A 169 -8.90 17.63 2.57
C ASP A 169 -8.17 16.88 1.45
N ALA A 170 -8.69 16.98 0.23
CA ALA A 170 -8.11 16.31 -0.94
C ALA A 170 -6.63 16.70 -1.17
N GLN A 171 -6.25 17.94 -0.91
CA GLN A 171 -4.86 18.42 -1.04
C GLN A 171 -3.93 17.73 -0.04
N TRP A 172 -4.32 17.68 1.22
CA TRP A 172 -3.57 17.00 2.28
C TRP A 172 -3.53 15.49 2.05
N PHE A 173 -4.61 14.91 1.53
CA PHE A 173 -4.64 13.49 1.14
C PHE A 173 -3.56 13.16 0.11
N ILE A 174 -3.46 13.96 -0.96
CA ILE A 174 -2.44 13.77 -2.00
C ILE A 174 -1.04 13.96 -1.42
N LEU A 175 -0.84 14.98 -0.58
CA LEU A 175 0.47 15.23 0.04
C LEU A 175 0.90 14.03 0.91
N VAL A 176 0.02 13.54 1.78
CA VAL A 176 0.37 12.48 2.74
C VAL A 176 0.46 11.10 2.08
N TYR A 177 -0.46 10.74 1.18
CA TYR A 177 -0.53 9.38 0.64
C TYR A 177 0.09 9.20 -0.75
N TRP A 178 0.42 10.28 -1.46
CA TRP A 178 1.19 10.21 -2.71
C TRP A 178 2.59 10.76 -2.52
N LEU A 179 2.72 12.03 -2.11
CA LEU A 179 4.03 12.69 -2.08
C LEU A 179 4.96 12.08 -1.02
N CYS A 180 4.49 11.89 0.22
CA CYS A 180 5.34 11.34 1.28
C CYS A 180 5.85 9.91 0.98
N PRO A 181 5.01 8.96 0.52
CA PRO A 181 5.48 7.64 0.10
C PRO A 181 6.48 7.68 -1.07
N VAL A 182 6.26 8.55 -2.07
CA VAL A 182 7.18 8.70 -3.21
C VAL A 182 8.53 9.24 -2.74
N VAL A 183 8.53 10.27 -1.89
CA VAL A 183 9.76 10.87 -1.35
C VAL A 183 10.51 9.84 -0.50
N GLY A 184 9.84 9.16 0.44
CA GLY A 184 10.47 8.15 1.28
C GLY A 184 11.07 6.99 0.47
N TRP A 185 10.34 6.51 -0.53
CA TRP A 185 10.78 5.45 -1.42
C TRP A 185 12.00 5.85 -2.27
N LEU A 186 11.99 7.03 -2.88
CA LEU A 186 13.10 7.53 -3.71
C LEU A 186 14.35 7.83 -2.87
N LEU A 187 14.19 8.34 -1.65
CA LEU A 187 15.32 8.55 -0.72
C LEU A 187 16.00 7.23 -0.37
N ALA A 188 15.24 6.16 -0.14
CA ALA A 188 15.79 4.83 0.11
C ALA A 188 16.57 4.30 -1.11
N ALA A 189 16.01 4.46 -2.31
CA ALA A 189 16.68 4.04 -3.54
C ALA A 189 17.98 4.83 -3.80
N ALA A 190 17.97 6.15 -3.55
CA ALA A 190 19.14 7.00 -3.66
C ALA A 190 20.25 6.62 -2.65
N LEU A 191 19.87 6.32 -1.41
CA LEU A 191 20.79 5.84 -0.38
C LEU A 191 21.44 4.52 -0.77
N GLU A 192 20.65 3.55 -1.25
CA GLU A 192 21.15 2.25 -1.69
C GLU A 192 22.13 2.39 -2.87
N LYS A 193 21.80 3.23 -3.85
CA LYS A 193 22.68 3.52 -5.00
C LYS A 193 24.00 4.15 -4.54
N SER A 194 23.95 5.10 -3.60
CA SER A 194 25.14 5.75 -3.03
C SER A 194 26.03 4.75 -2.29
N MET A 195 25.44 3.87 -1.47
CA MET A 195 26.20 2.82 -0.75
C MET A 195 26.83 1.81 -1.70
N ARG A 196 26.11 1.34 -2.73
CA ARG A 196 26.65 0.43 -3.74
C ARG A 196 27.82 1.06 -4.51
N ARG A 197 27.73 2.34 -4.88
CA ARG A 197 28.82 3.05 -5.55
C ARG A 197 30.09 3.10 -4.68
N LYS A 198 29.94 3.50 -3.41
CA LYS A 198 31.06 3.54 -2.45
C LYS A 198 31.71 2.17 -2.24
N PHE A 199 30.92 1.10 -2.22
CA PHE A 199 31.42 -0.26 -2.09
C PHE A 199 32.25 -0.70 -3.31
N MET A 200 31.79 -0.36 -4.52
CA MET A 200 32.53 -0.65 -5.75
C MET A 200 33.84 0.13 -5.84
N GLU A 201 33.83 1.42 -5.46
CA GLU A 201 35.05 2.25 -5.39
C GLU A 201 36.08 1.66 -4.41
N LYS A 202 35.64 1.19 -3.23
CA LYS A 202 36.52 0.57 -2.23
C LYS A 202 37.12 -0.77 -2.69
N LYS A 203 36.45 -1.50 -3.59
CA LYS A 203 36.94 -2.79 -4.11
C LYS A 203 37.93 -2.62 -5.28
N SER A 204 37.99 -1.44 -5.88
CA SER A 204 38.87 -1.14 -7.02
C SER A 204 40.24 -0.54 -6.61
N ASN A 205 40.41 -0.22 -5.32
CA ASN A 205 41.67 0.17 -4.69
C ASN A 205 42.22 -0.99 -3.85
#